data_AF-A0AAP4UED2-F1
#
_entry.id   AF-A0AAP4UED2-F1
#
_cell.length_a   1.000
_cell.length_b   1.000
_cell.length_c   1.000
_cell.angle_alpha   90.00
_cell.angle_beta   90.00
_cell.angle_gamma   90.00
#
_symmetry.space_group_name_H-M   'P 1'
#
loop_
_entity.id
_entity.type
_entity.pdbx_description
1 polymer ?
#
loop_
_entity_poly.entity_id
_entity_poly.type
_entity_poly.pdbx_seq_one_letter_code
_entity_poly.pdbx_strand_id
1 'polypeptide(L)'
;MTFNPLKITTLSSISLLAMVSVNLSAASLSGLSQYKGSGSITQGLAKTIEPNIFDCKSGRSRMAGIGEISDSKGKVWTVPATNHFTTAPKAIDLYEQCAGITHSSIADVNQADVPLVVVDPDGEEITGYIFADNYFELYINGKMIAVDTVPFTPFNSSLVKFKVRTPYTIAIKVIDWEENLGLGTEKNRGKAYHPGDGGFIASFSDGTVTNEDWQAQTFYTSPIYDLTCLTESKGKRMSITCSTLGTDEGQDAFAVHWQTPNNWMTKEFDSSLWPQATLYTEDEIGVNNKKAYMNFIDKFSGAGASFIWSTNVVLDNEVLLRYTVK
;
A
#
# COMPACT_ATOMS: atom_id res chain seq x y z
N MET A 1 -55.46 -40.84 -43.72
CA MET A 1 -54.15 -40.46 -43.15
C MET A 1 -54.26 -39.04 -42.65
N THR A 2 -54.62 -38.90 -41.39
CA THR A 2 -54.94 -37.61 -40.74
C THR A 2 -53.80 -37.23 -39.82
N PHE A 3 -53.14 -36.12 -40.14
CA PHE A 3 -52.06 -35.53 -39.35
C PHE A 3 -52.62 -34.83 -38.10
N ASN A 4 -51.97 -35.07 -36.96
CA ASN A 4 -52.25 -34.44 -35.67
C ASN A 4 -51.21 -33.33 -35.43
N PRO A 5 -51.57 -32.11 -35.00
CA PRO A 5 -50.60 -31.06 -34.74
C PRO A 5 -49.99 -31.18 -33.33
N LEU A 6 -48.67 -31.03 -33.26
CA LEU A 6 -47.87 -30.98 -32.04
C LEU A 6 -48.19 -29.69 -31.26
N LYS A 7 -48.63 -29.80 -30.00
CA LYS A 7 -48.73 -28.66 -29.07
C LYS A 7 -47.36 -28.34 -28.50
N ILE A 8 -46.83 -27.15 -28.78
CA ILE A 8 -45.66 -26.58 -28.12
C ILE A 8 -46.14 -25.89 -26.84
N THR A 9 -45.77 -26.43 -25.68
CA THR A 9 -45.93 -25.77 -24.38
C THR A 9 -44.71 -24.93 -24.07
N THR A 10 -44.86 -23.60 -24.04
CA THR A 10 -43.86 -22.66 -23.55
C THR A 10 -43.80 -22.72 -22.02
N LEU A 11 -42.69 -23.21 -21.44
CA LEU A 11 -42.40 -23.02 -20.02
C LEU A 11 -41.88 -21.59 -19.80
N SER A 12 -42.61 -20.80 -19.03
CA SER A 12 -42.17 -19.51 -18.52
C SER A 12 -41.26 -19.74 -17.30
N SER A 13 -39.95 -19.54 -17.48
CA SER A 13 -38.97 -19.57 -16.39
C SER A 13 -39.10 -18.27 -15.57
N ILE A 14 -39.70 -18.34 -14.40
CA ILE A 14 -39.67 -17.24 -13.42
C ILE A 14 -38.33 -17.34 -12.69
N SER A 15 -37.40 -16.45 -13.03
CA SER A 15 -36.14 -16.28 -12.30
C SER A 15 -36.43 -15.62 -10.96
N LEU A 16 -36.40 -16.41 -9.88
CA LEU A 16 -36.48 -15.93 -8.51
C LEU A 16 -35.15 -15.22 -8.16
N LEU A 17 -35.14 -13.88 -8.13
CA LEU A 17 -34.04 -13.13 -7.52
C LEU A 17 -34.02 -13.47 -6.02
N ALA A 18 -33.06 -14.29 -5.59
CA ALA A 18 -32.73 -14.41 -4.18
C ALA A 18 -32.09 -13.09 -3.73
N MET A 19 -32.86 -12.24 -3.04
CA MET A 19 -32.29 -11.16 -2.25
C MET A 19 -31.45 -11.80 -1.14
N VAL A 20 -30.12 -11.75 -1.28
CA VAL A 20 -29.21 -12.02 -0.18
C VAL A 20 -29.41 -10.89 0.83
N SER A 21 -30.22 -11.14 1.85
CA SER A 21 -30.33 -10.26 3.00
C SER A 21 -29.02 -10.31 3.78
N VAL A 22 -28.19 -9.28 3.63
CA VAL A 22 -27.01 -9.09 4.48
C VAL A 22 -27.52 -8.79 5.88
N ASN A 23 -27.42 -9.76 6.79
CA ASN A 23 -27.74 -9.56 8.20
C ASN A 23 -26.63 -8.70 8.84
N LEU A 24 -26.72 -7.38 8.69
CA LEU A 24 -25.97 -6.47 9.54
C LEU A 24 -26.55 -6.58 10.96
N SER A 25 -25.72 -6.96 11.92
CA SER A 25 -26.15 -6.96 13.33
C SER A 25 -26.49 -5.52 13.77
N ALA A 26 -27.44 -5.35 14.69
CA ALA A 26 -27.79 -4.01 15.19
C ALA A 26 -26.60 -3.27 15.85
N ALA A 27 -25.55 -3.98 16.25
CA ALA A 27 -24.30 -3.41 16.77
C ALA A 27 -23.38 -2.85 15.68
N SER A 28 -23.43 -3.36 14.43
CA SER A 28 -22.64 -2.80 13.33
C SER A 28 -23.22 -1.46 12.83
N LEU A 29 -24.55 -1.34 12.81
CA LEU A 29 -25.25 -0.10 12.46
C LEU A 29 -25.02 1.05 13.44
N SER A 30 -24.81 0.76 14.73
CA SER A 30 -24.57 1.80 15.75
C SER A 30 -23.17 2.41 15.63
N GLY A 31 -22.14 1.59 15.36
CA GLY A 31 -20.76 2.06 15.17
C GLY A 31 -20.60 2.99 13.96
N LEU A 32 -21.23 2.66 12.83
CA LEU A 32 -21.21 3.47 11.60
C LEU A 32 -21.71 4.92 11.81
N SER A 33 -22.64 5.14 12.74
CA SER A 33 -23.19 6.47 13.04
C SER A 33 -22.22 7.38 13.82
N GLN A 34 -21.18 6.79 14.42
CA GLN A 34 -20.25 7.46 15.33
C GLN A 34 -19.08 8.14 14.61
N TYR A 35 -18.62 7.58 13.48
CA TYR A 35 -17.57 8.21 12.68
C TYR A 35 -18.10 9.51 12.03
N LYS A 36 -17.37 10.61 12.22
CA LYS A 36 -17.71 11.95 11.68
C LYS A 36 -16.72 12.45 10.63
N GLY A 37 -15.73 11.64 10.26
CA GLY A 37 -14.74 12.01 9.25
C GLY A 37 -15.27 11.86 7.82
N SER A 38 -14.38 12.06 6.85
CA SER A 38 -14.69 12.09 5.43
C SER A 38 -14.62 10.72 4.74
N GLY A 39 -14.08 9.71 5.42
CA GLY A 39 -13.85 8.37 4.86
C GLY A 39 -15.11 7.52 4.69
N SER A 40 -15.03 6.54 3.80
CA SER A 40 -15.99 5.45 3.70
C SER A 40 -15.62 4.35 4.69
N ILE A 41 -16.62 3.79 5.35
CA ILE A 41 -16.43 2.71 6.32
C ILE A 41 -16.82 1.37 5.70
N THR A 42 -15.94 0.39 5.86
CA THR A 42 -16.21 -1.03 5.63
C THR A 42 -16.02 -1.80 6.93
N GLN A 43 -16.57 -3.01 7.03
CA GLN A 43 -16.41 -3.86 8.22
C GLN A 43 -16.29 -5.32 7.81
N GLY A 44 -15.35 -6.02 8.44
CA GLY A 44 -15.16 -7.45 8.27
C GLY A 44 -14.29 -7.83 7.08
N LEU A 45 -14.17 -9.14 6.87
CA LEU A 45 -13.32 -9.71 5.82
C LEU A 45 -13.81 -9.31 4.42
N ALA A 46 -12.87 -8.89 3.59
CA ALA A 46 -13.10 -8.71 2.17
C ALA A 46 -13.25 -10.05 1.44
N LYS A 47 -13.93 -10.01 0.30
CA LYS A 47 -13.95 -11.13 -0.64
C LYS A 47 -12.61 -11.20 -1.35
N THR A 48 -11.88 -12.30 -1.22
CA THR A 48 -10.67 -12.55 -2.01
C THR A 48 -10.99 -12.61 -3.51
N ILE A 49 -10.24 -11.84 -4.30
CA ILE A 49 -10.32 -11.84 -5.77
C ILE A 49 -9.10 -12.56 -6.36
N GLU A 50 -7.92 -12.28 -5.83
CA GLU A 50 -6.69 -12.97 -6.18
C GLU A 50 -6.02 -13.41 -4.87
N PRO A 51 -5.91 -14.72 -4.57
CA PRO A 51 -5.33 -15.18 -3.31
C PRO A 51 -3.85 -14.81 -3.15
N ASN A 52 -3.10 -14.69 -4.26
CA ASN A 52 -1.69 -14.34 -4.18
C ASN A 52 -1.16 -13.80 -5.51
N ILE A 53 -0.67 -12.55 -5.53
CA ILE A 53 -0.09 -11.93 -6.73
C ILE A 53 1.42 -12.18 -6.89
N PHE A 54 2.06 -12.86 -5.95
CA PHE A 54 3.50 -13.02 -5.91
C PHE A 54 3.95 -14.46 -5.65
N ASP A 55 4.85 -14.98 -6.47
CA ASP A 55 5.43 -16.30 -6.32
C ASP A 55 6.89 -16.22 -5.88
N CYS A 56 7.18 -16.77 -4.70
CA CYS A 56 8.52 -16.77 -4.14
C CYS A 56 9.28 -18.03 -4.55
N LYS A 57 10.13 -17.92 -5.56
CA LYS A 57 10.87 -19.07 -6.12
C LYS A 57 11.85 -19.69 -5.13
N SER A 58 12.38 -18.90 -4.20
CA SER A 58 13.36 -19.33 -3.19
C SER A 58 12.95 -18.86 -1.79
N GLY A 59 12.65 -19.79 -0.90
CA GLY A 59 12.31 -19.48 0.49
C GLY A 59 10.80 -19.46 0.74
N ARG A 60 10.33 -18.48 1.50
CA ARG A 60 8.92 -18.33 1.88
C ARG A 60 8.52 -16.86 1.82
N SER A 61 7.30 -16.63 1.38
CA SER A 61 6.65 -15.33 1.33
C SER A 61 5.28 -15.44 1.99
N ARG A 62 4.83 -14.37 2.65
CA ARG A 62 3.42 -14.24 3.04
C ARG A 62 2.55 -14.10 1.78
N MET A 63 1.30 -14.57 1.87
CA MET A 63 0.37 -14.47 0.74
C MET A 63 0.00 -13.01 0.48
N ALA A 64 0.35 -12.51 -0.70
CA ALA A 64 0.01 -11.17 -1.13
C ALA A 64 -1.32 -11.17 -1.87
N GLY A 65 -2.41 -11.31 -1.11
CA GLY A 65 -3.75 -11.35 -1.66
C GLY A 65 -4.25 -9.99 -2.13
N ILE A 66 -5.26 -10.01 -2.99
CA ILE A 66 -6.09 -8.85 -3.37
C ILE A 66 -7.55 -9.21 -3.11
N GLY A 67 -8.26 -8.31 -2.44
CA GLY A 67 -9.68 -8.46 -2.12
C GLY A 67 -10.54 -7.29 -2.56
N GLU A 68 -11.85 -7.49 -2.46
CA GLU A 68 -12.86 -6.46 -2.63
C GLU A 68 -13.86 -6.47 -1.47
N ILE A 69 -14.19 -5.27 -0.99
CA ILE A 69 -15.21 -5.07 0.03
C ILE A 69 -16.07 -3.86 -0.32
N SER A 70 -17.37 -3.94 -0.06
CA SER A 70 -18.31 -2.84 -0.32
C SER A 70 -18.60 -2.05 0.95
N ASP A 71 -18.62 -0.73 0.85
CA ASP A 71 -19.12 0.12 1.92
C ASP A 71 -20.66 0.13 1.99
N SER A 72 -21.22 0.75 3.03
CA SER A 72 -22.68 0.84 3.23
C SER A 72 -23.44 1.57 2.10
N LYS A 73 -22.74 2.30 1.23
CA LYS A 73 -23.31 3.00 0.07
C LYS A 73 -23.16 2.19 -1.22
N GLY A 74 -22.59 0.99 -1.15
CA GLY A 74 -22.36 0.09 -2.28
C GLY A 74 -21.14 0.43 -3.12
N LYS A 75 -20.26 1.34 -2.66
CA LYS A 75 -18.98 1.57 -3.34
C LYS A 75 -18.04 0.41 -3.01
N VAL A 76 -17.44 -0.18 -4.05
CA VAL A 76 -16.47 -1.26 -3.93
C VAL A 76 -15.07 -0.67 -3.73
N TRP A 77 -14.33 -1.24 -2.78
CA TRP A 77 -12.95 -0.91 -2.44
C TRP A 77 -12.06 -2.13 -2.67
N THR A 78 -10.94 -1.93 -3.38
CA THR A 78 -9.88 -2.93 -3.51
C THR A 78 -8.98 -2.86 -2.28
N VAL A 79 -8.68 -4.00 -1.67
CA VAL A 79 -7.82 -4.08 -0.48
C VAL A 79 -6.62 -5.03 -0.72
N PRO A 80 -5.41 -4.72 -0.19
CA PRO A 80 -5.09 -3.54 0.63
C PRO A 80 -5.16 -2.22 -0.15
N ALA A 81 -4.85 -2.22 -1.45
CA ALA A 81 -5.15 -1.09 -2.34
C ALA A 81 -5.11 -1.50 -3.82
N THR A 82 -5.72 -0.67 -4.68
CA THR A 82 -5.45 -0.74 -6.12
C THR A 82 -3.96 -0.46 -6.38
N ASN A 83 -3.30 -1.35 -7.10
CA ASN A 83 -1.86 -1.29 -7.34
C ASN A 83 -1.49 -1.73 -8.77
N HIS A 84 -0.23 -1.50 -9.13
CA HIS A 84 0.36 -1.83 -10.43
C HIS A 84 1.40 -2.93 -10.35
N PHE A 85 1.38 -3.78 -9.30
CA PHE A 85 2.39 -4.80 -9.08
C PHE A 85 2.60 -5.70 -10.31
N THR A 86 1.52 -6.16 -10.94
CA THR A 86 1.58 -7.10 -12.07
C THR A 86 1.75 -6.43 -13.43
N THR A 87 1.62 -5.11 -13.52
CA THR A 87 1.53 -4.38 -14.80
C THR A 87 2.66 -3.39 -15.02
N ALA A 88 3.25 -2.85 -13.96
CA ALA A 88 4.32 -1.85 -14.04
C ALA A 88 5.71 -2.47 -14.11
N PRO A 89 6.70 -1.73 -14.64
CA PRO A 89 8.11 -2.11 -14.59
C PRO A 89 8.58 -2.34 -13.16
N LYS A 90 9.37 -3.40 -12.96
CA LYS A 90 9.97 -3.74 -11.68
C LYS A 90 11.26 -2.95 -11.46
N ALA A 91 11.51 -2.55 -10.22
CA ALA A 91 12.81 -2.00 -9.84
C ALA A 91 13.89 -3.10 -9.92
N ILE A 92 15.16 -2.69 -9.93
CA ILE A 92 16.27 -3.63 -9.77
C ILE A 92 16.51 -3.84 -8.29
N ASP A 93 16.69 -5.08 -7.86
CA ASP A 93 16.91 -5.39 -6.46
C ASP A 93 18.39 -5.23 -6.07
N LEU A 94 18.61 -4.46 -5.00
CA LEU A 94 19.84 -4.53 -4.21
C LEU A 94 19.87 -5.87 -3.46
N TYR A 95 18.74 -6.26 -2.87
CA TYR A 95 18.54 -7.50 -2.15
C TYR A 95 17.11 -7.99 -2.31
N GLU A 96 16.91 -9.23 -2.72
CA GLU A 96 15.59 -9.86 -2.86
C GLU A 96 15.75 -11.40 -2.77
N GLN A 97 15.28 -11.99 -1.68
CA GLN A 97 15.57 -13.38 -1.36
C GLN A 97 14.84 -14.37 -2.29
N CYS A 98 13.63 -14.08 -2.73
CA CYS A 98 12.81 -14.98 -3.55
C CYS A 98 13.39 -15.21 -4.95
N ALA A 99 14.09 -14.25 -5.53
CA ALA A 99 14.84 -14.37 -6.78
C ALA A 99 16.30 -14.78 -6.56
N GLY A 100 16.72 -15.00 -5.30
CA GLY A 100 18.08 -15.41 -4.96
C GLY A 100 19.10 -14.26 -4.99
N ILE A 101 18.65 -13.01 -5.07
CA ILE A 101 19.50 -11.82 -5.07
C ILE A 101 19.86 -11.49 -3.62
N THR A 102 21.08 -11.82 -3.21
CA THR A 102 21.51 -11.75 -1.80
C THR A 102 22.82 -11.00 -1.63
N HIS A 103 23.00 -9.92 -2.40
CA HIS A 103 24.16 -9.04 -2.33
C HIS A 103 24.42 -8.55 -0.90
N SER A 104 25.70 -8.43 -0.54
CA SER A 104 26.14 -8.05 0.80
C SER A 104 26.41 -6.56 0.93
N SER A 105 26.60 -5.87 -0.20
CA SER A 105 26.83 -4.43 -0.26
C SER A 105 26.58 -3.91 -1.68
N ILE A 106 26.62 -2.58 -1.85
CA ILE A 106 26.46 -1.95 -3.17
C ILE A 106 27.55 -2.34 -4.18
N ALA A 107 28.71 -2.80 -3.72
CA ALA A 107 29.81 -3.23 -4.59
C ALA A 107 29.47 -4.51 -5.37
N ASP A 108 28.52 -5.31 -4.88
CA ASP A 108 28.09 -6.54 -5.53
C ASP A 108 27.01 -6.30 -6.60
N VAL A 109 26.46 -5.08 -6.67
CA VAL A 109 25.35 -4.74 -7.56
C VAL A 109 25.86 -4.20 -8.90
N ASN A 110 25.47 -4.83 -10.00
CA ASN A 110 25.76 -4.29 -11.34
C ASN A 110 24.82 -3.12 -11.67
N GLN A 111 25.27 -1.89 -11.38
CA GLN A 111 24.48 -0.68 -11.63
C GLN A 111 24.38 -0.27 -13.11
N ALA A 112 25.15 -0.91 -14.00
CA ALA A 112 25.13 -0.60 -15.43
C ALA A 112 23.87 -1.16 -16.12
N ASP A 113 23.25 -2.20 -15.56
CA ASP A 113 22.08 -2.87 -16.14
C ASP A 113 20.76 -2.26 -15.67
N VAL A 114 20.81 -1.27 -14.78
CA VAL A 114 19.61 -0.61 -14.25
C VAL A 114 18.93 0.20 -15.37
N PRO A 115 17.68 -0.11 -15.75
CA PRO A 115 17.00 0.61 -16.82
C PRO A 115 16.86 2.09 -16.50
N LEU A 116 17.29 2.94 -17.44
CA LEU A 116 17.14 4.39 -17.32
C LEU A 116 15.78 4.83 -17.88
N VAL A 117 14.90 5.31 -17.01
CA VAL A 117 13.62 5.90 -17.42
C VAL A 117 13.80 7.38 -17.75
N VAL A 118 13.69 7.76 -19.03
CA VAL A 118 13.81 9.17 -19.44
C VAL A 118 12.51 9.92 -19.21
N VAL A 119 12.44 10.79 -18.20
CA VAL A 119 11.33 11.72 -17.94
C VAL A 119 11.52 12.98 -18.78
N ASP A 120 12.68 13.63 -18.62
CA ASP A 120 13.12 14.79 -19.40
C ASP A 120 14.44 14.46 -20.13
N PRO A 121 14.48 14.45 -21.47
CA PRO A 121 15.68 14.08 -22.22
C PRO A 121 16.92 14.94 -21.95
N ASP A 122 16.72 16.19 -21.54
CA ASP A 122 17.75 17.18 -21.19
C ASP A 122 17.96 17.33 -19.67
N GLY A 123 17.35 16.43 -18.87
CA GLY A 123 17.56 16.37 -17.43
C GLY A 123 18.89 15.73 -17.02
N GLU A 124 19.06 15.55 -15.72
CA GLU A 124 20.18 14.82 -15.12
C GLU A 124 19.77 13.38 -14.81
N GLU A 125 20.73 12.45 -14.88
CA GLU A 125 20.51 11.06 -14.44
C GLU A 125 20.55 10.99 -12.92
N ILE A 126 19.45 10.56 -12.32
CA ILE A 126 19.30 10.36 -10.89
C ILE A 126 19.21 8.86 -10.61
N THR A 127 20.01 8.42 -9.64
CA THR A 127 19.94 7.06 -9.07
C THR A 127 19.23 7.14 -7.73
N GLY A 128 18.20 6.33 -7.53
CA GLY A 128 17.44 6.23 -6.27
C GLY A 128 17.65 4.88 -5.60
N TYR A 129 17.86 4.89 -4.29
CA TYR A 129 17.92 3.73 -3.41
C TYR A 129 16.68 3.73 -2.53
N ILE A 130 15.96 2.61 -2.49
CA ILE A 130 14.62 2.54 -1.87
C ILE A 130 14.52 1.29 -1.00
N PHE A 131 13.92 1.45 0.18
CA PHE A 131 13.44 0.35 1.01
C PHE A 131 12.01 0.67 1.46
N ALA A 132 11.13 -0.31 1.35
CA ALA A 132 9.74 -0.22 1.80
C ALA A 132 9.38 -1.38 2.71
N ASP A 133 8.64 -1.07 3.76
CA ASP A 133 7.88 -2.00 4.58
C ASP A 133 6.39 -1.73 4.25
N ASN A 134 5.76 -2.41 3.28
CA ASN A 134 6.28 -3.49 2.41
C ASN A 134 6.47 -3.07 0.94
N TYR A 135 5.51 -2.37 0.35
CA TYR A 135 5.46 -2.18 -1.11
C TYR A 135 5.51 -0.70 -1.50
N PHE A 136 6.17 -0.38 -2.62
CA PHE A 136 6.14 0.95 -3.22
C PHE A 136 5.82 0.97 -4.73
N GLU A 137 5.27 2.10 -5.17
CA GLU A 137 5.20 2.52 -6.57
C GLU A 137 5.80 3.91 -6.73
N LEU A 138 6.85 4.06 -7.54
CA LEU A 138 7.56 5.32 -7.73
C LEU A 138 7.16 6.01 -9.04
N TYR A 139 6.81 7.29 -8.91
CA TYR A 139 6.51 8.19 -10.02
C TYR A 139 7.37 9.45 -9.95
N ILE A 140 7.80 9.94 -11.12
CA ILE A 140 8.50 11.23 -11.27
C ILE A 140 7.72 12.08 -12.26
N ASN A 141 7.24 13.25 -11.82
CA ASN A 141 6.33 14.11 -12.59
C ASN A 141 5.12 13.34 -13.18
N GLY A 142 4.61 12.35 -12.45
CA GLY A 142 3.50 11.50 -12.88
C GLY A 142 3.88 10.33 -13.80
N LYS A 143 5.14 10.24 -14.25
CA LYS A 143 5.62 9.10 -15.03
C LYS A 143 6.02 7.95 -14.11
N MET A 144 5.42 6.77 -14.32
CA MET A 144 5.82 5.53 -13.63
C MET A 144 7.29 5.21 -13.92
N ILE A 145 8.10 5.11 -12.86
CA ILE A 145 9.50 4.70 -12.95
C ILE A 145 9.60 3.20 -12.74
N ALA A 146 9.14 2.74 -11.59
CA ALA A 146 9.19 1.35 -11.19
C ALA A 146 8.24 1.10 -10.02
N VAL A 147 7.95 -0.17 -9.80
CA VAL A 147 7.32 -0.68 -8.58
C VAL A 147 8.22 -1.69 -7.90
N ASP A 148 7.94 -1.95 -6.63
CA ASP A 148 8.59 -2.98 -5.87
C ASP A 148 8.44 -4.38 -6.52
N THR A 149 9.45 -5.22 -6.30
CA THR A 149 9.52 -6.62 -6.76
C THR A 149 8.84 -7.57 -5.78
N VAL A 150 8.71 -7.19 -4.51
CA VAL A 150 8.02 -7.98 -3.48
C VAL A 150 6.89 -7.15 -2.85
N PRO A 151 5.65 -7.66 -2.85
CA PRO A 151 4.52 -6.89 -2.32
C PRO A 151 4.40 -6.95 -0.79
N PHE A 152 4.78 -8.07 -0.17
CA PHE A 152 4.56 -8.29 1.26
C PHE A 152 5.85 -8.67 1.99
N THR A 153 6.28 -9.93 1.88
CA THR A 153 7.53 -10.41 2.47
C THR A 153 8.13 -11.50 1.58
N PRO A 154 9.44 -11.78 1.67
CA PRO A 154 10.46 -11.16 2.52
C PRO A 154 10.77 -9.71 2.12
N PHE A 155 11.32 -8.94 3.05
CA PHE A 155 11.80 -7.60 2.77
C PHE A 155 12.88 -7.59 1.70
N ASN A 156 12.82 -6.60 0.82
CA ASN A 156 13.77 -6.35 -0.24
C ASN A 156 14.20 -4.87 -0.23
N SER A 157 15.18 -4.54 -1.05
CA SER A 157 15.60 -3.17 -1.28
C SER A 157 15.95 -2.98 -2.74
N SER A 158 15.72 -1.77 -3.24
CA SER A 158 15.64 -1.52 -4.67
C SER A 158 16.52 -0.36 -5.12
N LEU A 159 16.87 -0.41 -6.39
CA LEU A 159 17.66 0.55 -7.14
C LEU A 159 16.89 0.96 -8.41
N VAL A 160 16.80 2.26 -8.64
CA VAL A 160 16.13 2.84 -9.82
C VAL A 160 17.00 3.90 -10.47
N LYS A 161 16.82 4.11 -11.78
CA LYS A 161 17.44 5.21 -12.51
C LYS A 161 16.43 5.94 -13.37
N PHE A 162 16.46 7.26 -13.32
CA PHE A 162 15.63 8.10 -14.17
C PHE A 162 16.38 9.35 -14.60
N LYS A 163 15.95 9.96 -15.70
CA LYS A 163 16.49 11.23 -16.20
C LYS A 163 15.44 12.33 -16.10
N VAL A 164 15.68 13.38 -15.34
CA VAL A 164 14.68 14.43 -15.05
C VAL A 164 15.34 15.80 -14.86
N ARG A 165 14.60 16.87 -15.12
CA ARG A 165 15.05 18.26 -14.90
C ARG A 165 14.47 18.82 -13.60
N THR A 166 15.30 19.51 -12.82
CA THR A 166 14.83 20.29 -11.66
C THR A 166 14.09 21.56 -12.10
N PRO A 167 13.03 21.99 -11.37
CA PRO A 167 12.41 21.27 -10.25
C PRO A 167 11.51 20.13 -10.76
N TYR A 168 11.45 19.04 -9.98
CA TYR A 168 10.58 17.89 -10.27
C TYR A 168 9.90 17.37 -9.01
N THR A 169 8.84 16.60 -9.21
CA THR A 169 8.09 15.97 -8.13
C THR A 169 8.39 14.49 -8.07
N ILE A 170 8.73 14.02 -6.88
CA ILE A 170 8.74 12.60 -6.52
C ILE A 170 7.41 12.28 -5.87
N ALA A 171 6.72 11.27 -6.37
CA ALA A 171 5.45 10.80 -5.83
C ALA A 171 5.51 9.29 -5.65
N ILE A 172 5.14 8.80 -4.47
CA ILE A 172 5.30 7.41 -4.09
C ILE A 172 4.02 6.91 -3.45
N LYS A 173 3.43 5.84 -3.98
CA LYS A 173 2.39 5.10 -3.27
C LYS A 173 3.10 4.02 -2.48
N VAL A 174 2.76 3.89 -1.21
CA VAL A 174 3.27 2.84 -0.34
C VAL A 174 2.11 2.08 0.28
N ILE A 175 2.26 0.76 0.37
CA ILE A 175 1.25 -0.15 0.90
C ILE A 175 1.91 -1.01 1.99
N ASP A 176 1.35 -0.96 3.20
CA ASP A 176 1.54 -2.00 4.21
C ASP A 176 0.56 -3.13 3.88
N TRP A 177 1.09 -4.31 3.58
CA TRP A 177 0.29 -5.39 3.01
C TRP A 177 -0.41 -6.18 4.12
N GLU A 178 -1.61 -6.68 3.83
CA GLU A 178 -2.40 -7.44 4.81
C GLU A 178 -2.60 -8.90 4.37
N GLU A 179 -2.59 -9.82 5.34
CA GLU A 179 -2.93 -11.22 5.10
C GLU A 179 -4.44 -11.44 5.25
N ASN A 180 -5.03 -10.78 6.25
CA ASN A 180 -6.47 -10.79 6.50
C ASN A 180 -7.12 -9.63 5.73
N LEU A 181 -7.47 -9.89 4.46
CA LEU A 181 -7.98 -8.86 3.53
C LEU A 181 -9.17 -8.07 4.11
N GLY A 182 -9.09 -6.75 4.06
CA GLY A 182 -10.07 -5.79 4.57
C GLY A 182 -9.90 -5.43 6.05
N LEU A 183 -8.96 -6.05 6.75
CA LEU A 183 -8.78 -5.89 8.21
C LEU A 183 -7.44 -5.25 8.60
N GLY A 184 -6.52 -4.98 7.68
CA GLY A 184 -5.21 -4.38 7.98
C GLY A 184 -4.37 -5.22 8.93
N THR A 185 -4.57 -6.55 8.94
CA THR A 185 -3.90 -7.44 9.90
C THR A 185 -3.28 -8.65 9.24
N GLU A 186 -2.36 -9.24 9.97
CA GLU A 186 -1.65 -10.46 9.65
C GLU A 186 -1.57 -11.40 10.84
N LYS A 187 -1.29 -12.69 10.58
CA LYS A 187 -0.92 -13.60 11.65
C LYS A 187 0.51 -13.28 12.07
N ASN A 188 0.68 -12.67 13.24
CA ASN A 188 1.98 -12.28 13.75
C ASN A 188 1.99 -12.17 15.28
N ARG A 189 3.19 -12.23 15.89
CA ARG A 189 3.43 -12.06 17.33
C ARG A 189 2.48 -12.88 18.23
N GLY A 190 2.13 -14.08 17.78
CA GLY A 190 1.25 -15.00 18.50
C GLY A 190 -0.25 -14.69 18.42
N LYS A 191 -0.65 -13.74 17.58
CA LYS A 191 -2.04 -13.33 17.34
C LYS A 191 -2.50 -13.64 15.92
N ALA A 192 -3.76 -14.00 15.77
CA ALA A 192 -4.36 -14.23 14.45
C ALA A 192 -4.61 -12.92 13.66
N TYR A 193 -4.85 -11.82 14.37
CA TYR A 193 -5.11 -10.49 13.82
C TYR A 193 -4.21 -9.48 14.51
N HIS A 194 -2.97 -9.38 14.03
CA HIS A 194 -2.03 -8.36 14.46
C HIS A 194 -1.91 -7.30 13.38
N PRO A 195 -2.04 -6.00 13.68
CA PRO A 195 -1.76 -4.97 12.67
C PRO A 195 -0.30 -5.04 12.21
N GLY A 196 -0.07 -4.90 10.90
CA GLY A 196 1.28 -4.72 10.35
C GLY A 196 1.88 -3.39 10.79
N ASP A 197 3.15 -3.17 10.48
CA ASP A 197 3.71 -1.83 10.50
C ASP A 197 4.34 -1.56 9.14
N GLY A 198 4.07 -0.37 8.61
CA GLY A 198 4.62 0.09 7.35
C GLY A 198 5.97 0.80 7.53
N GLY A 199 6.45 1.45 6.48
CA GLY A 199 7.66 2.27 6.55
C GLY A 199 8.25 2.53 5.18
N PHE A 200 8.78 3.73 4.96
CA PHE A 200 9.44 4.05 3.69
C PHE A 200 10.69 4.89 3.93
N ILE A 201 11.80 4.51 3.29
CA ILE A 201 13.04 5.28 3.32
C ILE A 201 13.68 5.26 1.94
N ALA A 202 14.18 6.42 1.50
CA ALA A 202 14.88 6.53 0.24
C ALA A 202 15.94 7.63 0.25
N SER A 203 16.96 7.44 -0.59
CA SER A 203 17.94 8.46 -0.94
C SER A 203 18.15 8.50 -2.45
N PHE A 204 18.55 9.67 -2.95
CA PHE A 204 18.75 9.92 -4.37
C PHE A 204 20.11 10.60 -4.60
N SER A 205 20.71 10.37 -5.76
CA SER A 205 22.07 10.82 -6.08
C SER A 205 22.23 12.34 -6.25
N ASP A 206 21.13 13.08 -6.35
CA ASP A 206 21.09 14.55 -6.30
C ASP A 206 21.18 15.11 -4.86
N GLY A 207 21.22 14.24 -3.86
CA GLY A 207 21.22 14.60 -2.45
C GLY A 207 19.82 14.67 -1.82
N THR A 208 18.75 14.41 -2.58
CA THR A 208 17.41 14.29 -2.02
C THR A 208 17.32 13.04 -1.13
N VAL A 209 16.76 13.19 0.07
CA VAL A 209 16.53 12.10 1.02
C VAL A 209 15.13 12.20 1.62
N THR A 210 14.57 11.07 2.10
CA THR A 210 13.34 11.09 2.89
C THR A 210 13.57 11.73 4.24
N ASN A 211 12.75 12.73 4.58
CA ASN A 211 12.82 13.51 5.82
C ASN A 211 11.46 14.16 6.12
N GLU A 212 11.40 15.04 7.12
CA GLU A 212 10.17 15.71 7.57
C GLU A 212 9.57 16.73 6.58
N ASP A 213 10.29 17.09 5.52
CA ASP A 213 9.79 18.00 4.46
C ASP A 213 8.95 17.28 3.40
N TRP A 214 8.89 15.94 3.46
CA TRP A 214 8.00 15.14 2.62
C TRP A 214 6.57 15.24 3.11
N GLN A 215 5.61 15.24 2.19
CA GLN A 215 4.20 15.14 2.53
C GLN A 215 3.77 13.66 2.56
N ALA A 216 2.88 13.29 3.49
CA ALA A 216 2.36 11.93 3.59
C ALA A 216 0.87 11.92 3.97
N GLN A 217 0.03 11.31 3.15
CA GLN A 217 -1.41 11.23 3.38
C GLN A 217 -1.91 9.78 3.32
N THR A 218 -2.54 9.31 4.39
CA THR A 218 -3.19 7.99 4.44
C THR A 218 -4.50 7.95 3.66
N PHE A 219 -4.79 6.85 2.98
CA PHE A 219 -6.00 6.57 2.18
C PHE A 219 -6.70 5.26 2.56
N TYR A 220 -6.07 4.43 3.39
CA TYR A 220 -6.67 3.23 3.96
C TYR A 220 -6.14 3.06 5.38
N THR A 221 -7.03 3.07 6.38
CA THR A 221 -6.68 2.87 7.80
C THR A 221 -7.44 1.68 8.38
N SER A 222 -6.74 0.70 8.93
CA SER A 222 -7.28 -0.56 9.46
C SER A 222 -6.23 -1.29 10.32
N PRO A 223 -6.60 -2.15 11.29
CA PRO A 223 -7.93 -2.40 11.85
C PRO A 223 -8.39 -1.24 12.77
N ILE A 224 -9.71 -1.00 12.79
CA ILE A 224 -10.34 -0.07 13.74
C ILE A 224 -11.45 -0.80 14.50
N TYR A 225 -11.34 -0.87 15.83
CA TYR A 225 -12.36 -1.51 16.68
C TYR A 225 -13.34 -0.51 17.32
N ASP A 226 -12.94 0.75 17.44
CA ASP A 226 -13.76 1.84 17.95
C ASP A 226 -13.65 3.04 17.01
N LEU A 227 -14.69 3.32 16.23
CA LEU A 227 -14.66 4.40 15.25
C LEU A 227 -14.54 5.81 15.88
N THR A 228 -14.77 5.96 17.18
CA THR A 228 -14.60 7.24 17.89
C THR A 228 -13.14 7.59 18.16
N CYS A 229 -12.20 6.64 18.00
CA CYS A 229 -10.77 6.88 18.10
C CYS A 229 -10.18 7.67 16.92
N LEU A 230 -10.96 7.83 15.84
CA LEU A 230 -10.56 8.48 14.62
C LEU A 230 -10.92 9.96 14.65
N THR A 231 -9.99 10.80 14.20
CA THR A 231 -10.21 12.24 14.07
C THR A 231 -9.65 12.79 12.77
N GLU A 232 -10.30 13.81 12.22
CA GLU A 232 -9.80 14.54 11.06
C GLU A 232 -9.69 16.03 11.38
N SER A 233 -8.54 16.63 11.09
CA SER A 233 -8.30 18.05 11.34
C SER A 233 -7.20 18.60 10.44
N LYS A 234 -7.46 19.73 9.77
CA LYS A 234 -6.49 20.43 8.91
C LYS A 234 -5.81 19.49 7.89
N GLY A 235 -6.60 18.66 7.21
CA GLY A 235 -6.11 17.67 6.24
C GLY A 235 -5.56 16.37 6.84
N LYS A 236 -5.19 16.36 8.12
CA LYS A 236 -4.73 15.14 8.81
C LYS A 236 -5.89 14.19 9.07
N ARG A 237 -5.67 12.89 8.79
CA ARG A 237 -6.52 11.76 9.18
C ARG A 237 -5.76 11.01 10.25
N MET A 238 -6.28 10.98 11.47
CA MET A 238 -5.53 10.54 12.66
C MET A 238 -6.22 9.37 13.34
N SER A 239 -5.41 8.38 13.71
CA SER A 239 -5.79 7.18 14.45
C SER A 239 -4.98 7.03 15.75
N ILE A 240 -4.47 8.14 16.30
CA ILE A 240 -3.54 8.16 17.45
C ILE A 240 -4.10 7.53 18.73
N THR A 241 -5.42 7.58 18.93
CA THR A 241 -6.10 6.95 20.08
C THR A 241 -6.64 5.57 19.78
N CYS A 242 -6.43 5.05 18.56
CA CYS A 242 -6.88 3.72 18.16
C CYS A 242 -5.95 2.64 18.72
N SER A 243 -6.50 1.46 19.00
CA SER A 243 -5.70 0.33 19.46
C SER A 243 -4.78 -0.16 18.35
N THR A 244 -3.52 -0.40 18.68
CA THR A 244 -2.51 -1.07 17.83
C THR A 244 -2.18 -2.48 18.34
N LEU A 245 -2.94 -3.00 19.30
CA LEU A 245 -2.73 -4.33 19.88
C LEU A 245 -3.31 -5.42 18.98
N GLY A 246 -2.56 -6.51 18.81
CA GLY A 246 -3.07 -7.71 18.15
C GLY A 246 -4.11 -8.46 19.00
N THR A 247 -5.04 -9.12 18.33
CA THR A 247 -6.13 -9.91 18.93
C THR A 247 -6.33 -11.24 18.20
N ASP A 248 -7.02 -12.18 18.83
CA ASP A 248 -7.47 -13.43 18.19
C ASP A 248 -8.92 -13.32 17.66
N GLU A 249 -9.63 -12.24 18.03
CA GLU A 249 -11.05 -11.98 17.71
C GLU A 249 -11.17 -10.72 16.83
N GLY A 250 -10.39 -10.65 15.75
CA GLY A 250 -10.28 -9.45 14.91
C GLY A 250 -11.25 -9.37 13.73
N GLN A 251 -12.12 -10.38 13.55
CA GLN A 251 -12.92 -10.55 12.33
C GLN A 251 -13.90 -9.41 12.03
N ASP A 252 -14.32 -8.68 13.07
CA ASP A 252 -15.34 -7.63 12.97
C ASP A 252 -14.74 -6.21 12.94
N ALA A 253 -13.43 -6.07 12.71
CA ALA A 253 -12.79 -4.76 12.63
C ALA A 253 -13.39 -3.91 11.49
N PHE A 254 -13.46 -2.61 11.74
CA PHE A 254 -13.75 -1.61 10.74
C PHE A 254 -12.48 -1.20 10.00
N ALA A 255 -12.69 -0.69 8.79
CA ALA A 255 -11.68 -0.07 7.96
C ALA A 255 -12.22 1.26 7.44
N VAL A 256 -11.33 2.25 7.28
CA VAL A 256 -11.67 3.57 6.75
C VAL A 256 -10.90 3.80 5.46
N HIS A 257 -11.63 4.18 4.42
CA HIS A 257 -11.11 4.34 3.07
C HIS A 257 -11.37 5.74 2.54
N TRP A 258 -10.40 6.28 1.80
CA TRP A 258 -10.56 7.51 1.04
C TRP A 258 -10.15 7.29 -0.40
N GLN A 259 -10.87 7.93 -1.32
CA GLN A 259 -10.50 7.83 -2.73
C GLN A 259 -9.16 8.54 -2.95
N THR A 260 -8.19 7.83 -3.52
CA THR A 260 -6.94 8.44 -4.00
C THR A 260 -7.27 9.47 -5.09
N PRO A 261 -6.75 10.71 -5.02
CA PRO A 261 -7.08 11.74 -6.00
C PRO A 261 -6.53 11.36 -7.38
N ASN A 262 -7.28 11.61 -8.45
CA ASN A 262 -6.72 11.45 -9.80
C ASN A 262 -5.53 12.38 -9.99
N ASN A 263 -4.54 11.95 -10.78
CA ASN A 263 -3.34 12.73 -11.10
C ASN A 263 -2.50 13.16 -9.88
N TRP A 264 -2.72 12.60 -8.69
CA TRP A 264 -1.96 12.88 -7.46
C TRP A 264 -0.44 12.72 -7.62
N MET A 265 0.08 12.10 -8.68
CA MET A 265 1.50 11.84 -8.97
C MET A 265 2.15 12.93 -9.82
N THR A 266 1.34 13.72 -10.52
CA THR A 266 1.80 14.74 -11.48
C THR A 266 2.45 15.92 -10.77
N LYS A 267 3.18 16.75 -11.51
CA LYS A 267 3.85 17.94 -10.96
C LYS A 267 2.85 19.04 -10.58
N GLU A 268 1.72 19.09 -11.29
CA GLU A 268 0.69 20.14 -11.18
C GLU A 268 -0.33 19.88 -10.07
N PHE A 269 -0.32 18.69 -9.47
CA PHE A 269 -1.27 18.34 -8.41
C PHE A 269 -1.03 19.20 -7.15
N ASP A 270 -2.08 19.90 -6.73
CA ASP A 270 -2.10 20.70 -5.51
C ASP A 270 -2.22 19.81 -4.27
N SER A 271 -1.07 19.54 -3.65
CA SER A 271 -0.98 18.83 -2.37
C SER A 271 -0.86 19.79 -1.18
N SER A 272 -1.21 21.08 -1.29
CA SER A 272 -1.05 22.07 -0.21
C SER A 272 -1.80 21.71 1.08
N LEU A 273 -2.85 20.90 1.00
CA LEU A 273 -3.61 20.42 2.16
C LEU A 273 -3.07 19.10 2.75
N TRP A 274 -2.09 18.45 2.12
CA TRP A 274 -1.50 17.23 2.65
C TRP A 274 -0.57 17.56 3.81
N PRO A 275 -0.63 16.80 4.91
CA PRO A 275 0.26 17.01 6.03
C PRO A 275 1.69 16.56 5.69
N GLN A 276 2.64 17.11 6.44
CA GLN A 276 4.02 16.61 6.44
C GLN A 276 4.07 15.20 7.02
N ALA A 277 5.06 14.45 6.58
CA ALA A 277 5.34 13.09 7.00
C ALA A 277 5.79 13.05 8.46
N THR A 278 5.54 11.92 9.10
CA THR A 278 6.05 11.63 10.44
C THR A 278 7.34 10.83 10.28
N LEU A 279 8.36 11.18 11.08
CA LEU A 279 9.60 10.42 11.15
C LEU A 279 9.44 9.22 12.09
N TYR A 280 10.01 8.10 11.69
CA TYR A 280 10.10 6.88 12.48
C TYR A 280 11.56 6.39 12.57
N THR A 281 11.89 5.72 13.65
CA THR A 281 13.21 5.14 13.90
C THR A 281 13.32 3.72 13.35
N GLU A 282 14.54 3.25 13.13
CA GLU A 282 14.80 1.86 12.71
C GLU A 282 14.24 0.82 13.69
N ASP A 283 14.18 1.16 14.98
CA ASP A 283 13.57 0.34 16.03
C ASP A 283 12.05 0.28 15.93
N GLU A 284 11.41 1.41 15.59
CA GLU A 284 9.95 1.47 15.40
C GLU A 284 9.50 0.65 14.20
N ILE A 285 10.27 0.67 13.10
CA ILE A 285 10.01 -0.16 11.89
C ILE A 285 10.53 -1.60 12.05
N GLY A 286 11.41 -1.86 13.02
CA GLY A 286 11.96 -3.20 13.25
C GLY A 286 12.90 -3.73 12.15
N VAL A 287 13.68 -2.84 11.52
CA VAL A 287 14.54 -3.22 10.36
C VAL A 287 15.93 -3.75 10.74
N ASN A 288 16.33 -3.67 12.02
CA ASN A 288 17.69 -3.99 12.48
C ASN A 288 18.17 -5.43 12.21
N ASN A 289 17.26 -6.34 11.90
CA ASN A 289 17.58 -7.73 11.55
C ASN A 289 17.31 -8.07 10.07
N LYS A 290 16.98 -7.07 9.24
CA LYS A 290 16.64 -7.26 7.82
C LYS A 290 17.87 -7.02 6.97
N LYS A 291 18.40 -8.07 6.34
CA LYS A 291 19.57 -7.96 5.44
C LYS A 291 19.32 -6.99 4.29
N ALA A 292 18.09 -6.95 3.76
CA ALA A 292 17.68 -6.03 2.73
C ALA A 292 17.97 -4.56 3.07
N TYR A 293 17.80 -4.19 4.34
CA TYR A 293 18.13 -2.86 4.85
C TYR A 293 19.59 -2.78 5.31
N MET A 294 19.99 -3.65 6.22
CA MET A 294 21.28 -3.57 6.93
C MET A 294 22.51 -3.69 6.03
N ASN A 295 22.42 -4.45 4.93
CA ASN A 295 23.53 -4.56 3.96
C ASN A 295 23.79 -3.26 3.19
N PHE A 296 22.81 -2.35 3.16
CA PHE A 296 22.82 -1.12 2.38
C PHE A 296 22.48 0.11 3.24
N ILE A 297 22.69 0.02 4.56
CA ILE A 297 22.37 1.09 5.51
C ILE A 297 23.09 2.41 5.14
N ASP A 298 24.27 2.34 4.51
CA ASP A 298 25.00 3.50 3.99
C ASP A 298 24.27 4.25 2.87
N LYS A 299 23.35 3.58 2.16
CA LYS A 299 22.46 4.17 1.15
C LYS A 299 21.14 4.68 1.73
N PHE A 300 20.86 4.40 2.99
CA PHE A 300 19.64 4.82 3.67
C PHE A 300 19.96 5.80 4.79
N SER A 301 19.90 5.37 6.05
CA SER A 301 20.21 6.24 7.20
C SER A 301 21.63 6.78 7.16
N GLY A 302 22.60 6.03 6.64
CA GLY A 302 23.97 6.51 6.43
C GLY A 302 24.09 7.61 5.36
N ALA A 303 23.11 7.77 4.47
CA ALA A 303 23.00 8.89 3.55
C ALA A 303 22.26 10.11 4.15
N GLY A 304 21.78 9.99 5.39
CA GLY A 304 20.97 11.01 6.08
C GLY A 304 19.47 10.88 5.85
N ALA A 305 18.99 9.79 5.23
CA ALA A 305 17.56 9.54 5.08
C ALA A 305 16.94 9.07 6.39
N SER A 306 15.67 9.38 6.60
CA SER A 306 14.85 8.88 7.71
C SER A 306 13.69 8.06 7.20
N PHE A 307 13.22 7.10 7.99
CA PHE A 307 11.94 6.45 7.70
C PHE A 307 10.81 7.46 7.85
N ILE A 308 9.93 7.50 6.85
CA ILE A 308 8.78 8.37 6.79
C ILE A 308 7.51 7.55 6.57
N TRP A 309 6.42 8.01 7.19
CA TRP A 309 5.08 7.52 6.92
C TRP A 309 4.06 8.66 7.14
N SER A 310 2.78 8.31 7.12
CA SER A 310 1.71 9.21 7.56
C SER A 310 1.66 9.31 9.11
N THR A 311 0.50 9.52 9.72
CA THR A 311 0.43 9.78 11.18
C THR A 311 0.49 8.51 12.03
N ASN A 312 0.24 7.33 11.45
CA ASN A 312 0.29 6.08 12.16
C ASN A 312 0.89 4.97 11.30
N VAL A 313 2.16 4.64 11.55
CA VAL A 313 2.87 3.57 10.84
C VAL A 313 2.24 2.19 10.99
N VAL A 314 1.44 1.95 12.03
CA VAL A 314 0.86 0.64 12.34
C VAL A 314 -0.53 0.43 11.72
N LEU A 315 -1.29 1.50 11.51
CA LEU A 315 -2.69 1.39 11.07
C LEU A 315 -2.96 1.98 9.69
N ASP A 316 -2.07 2.82 9.16
CA ASP A 316 -2.25 3.45 7.86
C ASP A 316 -1.65 2.55 6.76
N ASN A 317 -2.50 1.76 6.09
CA ASN A 317 -2.11 0.67 5.19
C ASN A 317 -1.93 1.11 3.72
N GLU A 318 -2.56 2.21 3.29
CA GLU A 318 -2.26 2.85 1.99
C GLU A 318 -1.87 4.30 2.25
N VAL A 319 -0.65 4.70 1.90
CA VAL A 319 -0.16 6.07 2.06
C VAL A 319 0.39 6.59 0.75
N LEU A 320 0.12 7.86 0.45
CA LEU A 320 0.72 8.57 -0.67
C LEU A 320 1.74 9.58 -0.13
N LEU A 321 2.97 9.48 -0.62
CA LEU A 321 4.10 10.35 -0.28
C LEU A 321 4.40 11.29 -1.46
N ARG A 322 4.70 12.56 -1.18
CA ARG A 322 5.09 13.54 -2.20
C ARG A 322 6.20 14.46 -1.72
N TYR A 323 7.12 14.77 -2.61
CA TYR A 323 8.17 15.78 -2.41
C TYR A 323 8.49 16.51 -3.70
N THR A 324 8.79 17.80 -3.61
CA THR A 324 9.24 18.60 -4.75
C THR A 324 10.70 18.97 -4.57
N VAL A 325 11.54 18.39 -5.43
CA VAL A 325 12.96 18.74 -5.57
C VAL A 325 13.05 20.11 -6.23
N LYS A 326 13.83 21.01 -5.64
CA LYS A 326 13.94 22.41 -6.05
C LYS A 326 15.12 22.66 -6.97
#